data_AF-A0A9D6H5X5-F1
#
_entry.id   AF-A0A9D6H5X5-F1
#
_cell.length_a   1.000
_cell.length_b   1.000
_cell.length_c   1.000
_cell.angle_alpha   90.00
_cell.angle_beta   90.00
_cell.angle_gamma   90.00
#
_symmetry.space_group_name_H-M   'P 1'
#
loop_
_entity.id
_entity.type
_entity.pdbx_description
1 polymer ?
#
loop_
_entity_poly.entity_id
_entity_poly.type
_entity_poly.pdbx_seq_one_letter_code
_entity_poly.pdbx_strand_id
1 'polypeptide(L)'
;MVEPSVFYPVNDFGPAMKGLVIGGLGIFHVFLAQFAIGGGMLMAYYQWLAMRGKLPEARQVLDSYFRYLVLVSFVIGALTGVGMWFTSIQISPATIGKMVDTFHWVWATEWIFFWVEVVAGYAFYRYGKILSDRARLTLLLIYSVAGFGSLFWINGILSWQLTPGEWVETGNIWAGFFNATFWPSLFYRTAAAMVIAGLVAAVVVNTMSDVTREQRTALINATARFMLGVVAMPVLGIWFLLAMPADSREWVLGGSIAMTLFLNAAVGASVLIGGYAVVGLWRQKLYINGATATLLLALAFGATAGGEFVREGVRKPYTIRDVLFSNAVTPGQVAHLREVGCTTDDPFPLRDADRYANDQLRTGALVFRSQCAVCHTVSGVNGLTHLMGAWSVDQQRMNVAKLQLTKGFMPPFAGTPAELEALVQFVRWEAADHPTAWAESGDAATFAEIKEWLDEAGTEPAPIARRDRSSNGGAE
;
A
#
# COMPACT_ATOMS: atom_id res chain seq x y z
N MET A 1 2.27 -30.30 12.54
CA MET A 1 2.38 -29.48 13.77
C MET A 1 1.93 -28.10 13.40
N VAL A 2 0.95 -27.53 14.11
CA VAL A 2 0.49 -26.16 13.89
C VAL A 2 1.63 -25.22 14.30
N GLU A 3 1.99 -24.25 13.45
CA GLU A 3 2.99 -23.24 13.82
C GLU A 3 2.47 -22.46 15.05
N PRO A 4 3.28 -22.31 16.11
CA PRO A 4 2.87 -21.58 17.30
C PRO A 4 2.54 -20.13 16.96
N SER A 5 1.46 -19.62 17.54
CA SER A 5 1.05 -18.22 17.39
C SER A 5 2.13 -17.30 17.98
N VAL A 6 2.68 -16.40 17.16
CA VAL A 6 3.63 -15.39 17.62
C VAL A 6 2.87 -14.10 17.93
N PHE A 7 2.81 -13.74 19.21
CA PHE A 7 2.17 -12.52 19.66
C PHE A 7 3.20 -11.37 19.71
N TYR A 8 2.79 -10.22 19.20
CA TYR A 8 3.57 -8.98 19.26
C TYR A 8 2.79 -7.91 19.99
N PRO A 9 3.46 -7.01 20.74
CA PRO A 9 2.79 -5.85 21.29
C PRO A 9 2.26 -4.99 20.14
N VAL A 10 0.96 -4.75 20.12
CA VAL A 10 0.30 -3.91 19.11
C VAL A 10 -0.15 -2.60 19.73
N ASN A 11 0.09 -1.49 19.04
CA ASN A 11 -0.42 -0.19 19.46
C ASN A 11 -1.82 0.04 18.91
N ASP A 12 -2.65 0.69 19.73
CA ASP A 12 -3.96 1.19 19.33
C ASP A 12 -3.84 2.67 18.90
N PHE A 13 -4.51 3.01 17.82
CA PHE A 13 -4.53 4.35 17.22
C PHE A 13 -5.95 4.94 17.22
N GLY A 14 -6.92 4.31 17.89
CA GLY A 14 -8.29 4.80 18.02
C GLY A 14 -8.35 6.28 18.41
N PRO A 15 -9.19 7.10 17.74
CA PRO A 15 -10.26 6.73 16.80
C PRO A 15 -9.79 6.54 15.34
N ALA A 16 -8.50 6.61 15.04
CA ALA A 16 -7.98 6.39 13.70
C ALA A 16 -7.75 4.89 13.42
N MET A 17 -8.26 4.42 12.27
CA MET A 17 -8.03 3.05 11.80
C MET A 17 -6.56 2.84 11.43
N LYS A 18 -5.93 1.76 11.91
CA LYS A 18 -4.50 1.46 11.65
C LYS A 18 -4.16 1.49 10.16
N GLY A 19 -5.02 0.89 9.34
CA GLY A 19 -4.90 0.91 7.87
C GLY A 19 -4.84 2.31 7.26
N LEU A 20 -5.55 3.30 7.82
CA LEU A 20 -5.50 4.70 7.35
C LEU A 20 -4.19 5.38 7.73
N VAL A 21 -3.65 5.07 8.92
CA VAL A 21 -2.37 5.64 9.39
C VAL A 21 -1.22 5.16 8.48
N ILE A 22 -1.08 3.85 8.30
CA ILE A 22 -0.03 3.29 7.43
C ILE A 22 -0.28 3.62 5.96
N GLY A 23 -1.53 3.60 5.50
CA GLY A 23 -1.89 3.92 4.11
C GLY A 23 -1.59 5.38 3.78
N GLY A 24 -1.97 6.32 4.64
CA GLY A 24 -1.66 7.74 4.47
C GLY A 24 -0.16 8.00 4.41
N LEU A 25 0.60 7.47 5.39
CA LEU A 25 2.06 7.60 5.41
C LEU A 25 2.70 6.96 4.17
N GLY A 26 2.22 5.78 3.75
CA GLY A 26 2.69 5.07 2.57
C GLY A 26 2.47 5.86 1.28
N ILE A 27 1.29 6.47 1.10
CA ILE A 27 0.98 7.31 -0.07
C ILE A 27 1.96 8.49 -0.15
N PHE A 28 2.15 9.21 0.95
CA PHE A 28 3.09 10.33 0.99
C PHE A 28 4.53 9.88 0.72
N HIS A 29 4.98 8.80 1.37
CA HIS A 29 6.32 8.30 1.20
C HIS A 29 6.58 7.82 -0.23
N VAL A 30 5.68 7.04 -0.83
CA VAL A 30 5.81 6.52 -2.20
C VAL A 30 5.87 7.67 -3.21
N PHE A 31 5.05 8.71 -3.05
CA PHE A 31 5.08 9.87 -3.94
C PHE A 31 6.43 10.59 -3.88
N LEU A 32 6.96 10.80 -2.66
CA LEU A 32 8.28 11.41 -2.46
C LEU A 32 9.42 10.53 -2.98
N ALA A 33 9.33 9.21 -2.79
CA ALA A 33 10.31 8.26 -3.31
C ALA A 33 10.32 8.24 -4.85
N GLN A 34 9.15 8.21 -5.49
CA GLN A 34 9.04 8.30 -6.95
C GLN A 34 9.59 9.63 -7.48
N PHE A 35 9.35 10.73 -6.76
CA PHE A 35 9.97 12.02 -7.05
C PHE A 35 11.51 11.96 -6.95
N ALA A 36 12.07 11.31 -5.92
CA ALA A 36 13.51 11.10 -5.76
C ALA A 36 14.12 10.42 -6.99
N ILE A 37 13.57 9.24 -7.30
CA ILE A 37 14.06 8.34 -8.33
C ILE A 37 14.01 9.01 -9.71
N GLY A 38 12.82 9.52 -10.08
CA GLY A 38 12.65 10.20 -11.36
C GLY A 38 13.41 11.52 -11.41
N GLY A 39 13.53 12.22 -10.29
CA GLY A 39 14.26 13.48 -10.16
C GLY A 39 15.75 13.28 -10.46
N GLY A 40 16.35 12.20 -9.95
CA GLY A 40 17.70 11.79 -10.29
C GLY A 40 17.92 11.64 -11.79
N MET A 41 17.09 10.81 -12.40
CA MET A 41 17.14 10.52 -13.84
C MET A 41 16.96 11.79 -14.67
N LEU A 42 16.01 12.66 -14.29
CA LEU A 42 15.76 13.92 -14.97
C LEU A 42 16.96 14.88 -14.86
N MET A 43 17.60 14.94 -13.69
CA MET A 43 18.79 15.76 -13.51
C MET A 43 19.97 15.27 -14.33
N ALA A 44 20.20 13.95 -14.38
CA ALA A 44 21.21 13.36 -15.26
C ALA A 44 20.93 13.72 -16.74
N TYR A 45 19.67 13.64 -17.16
CA TYR A 45 19.24 14.04 -18.51
C TYR A 45 19.47 15.53 -18.80
N TYR A 46 19.12 16.42 -17.86
CA TYR A 46 19.38 17.86 -17.96
C TYR A 46 20.87 18.18 -18.02
N GLN A 47 21.69 17.53 -17.20
CA GLN A 47 23.14 17.72 -17.23
C GLN A 47 23.70 17.30 -18.58
N TRP A 48 23.24 16.18 -19.12
CA TRP A 48 23.62 15.72 -20.46
C TRP A 48 23.21 16.71 -21.56
N LEU A 49 22.00 17.28 -21.50
CA LEU A 49 21.53 18.28 -22.47
C LEU A 49 22.36 19.57 -22.41
N ALA A 50 22.67 20.05 -21.20
CA ALA A 50 23.49 21.24 -20.99
C ALA A 50 24.92 21.02 -21.54
N MET A 51 25.53 19.88 -21.24
CA MET A 51 26.87 19.50 -21.72
C MET A 51 26.97 19.41 -23.25
N ARG A 52 25.88 19.01 -23.91
CA ARG A 52 25.80 18.91 -25.36
C ARG A 52 25.43 20.24 -26.03
N GLY A 53 25.26 21.32 -25.26
CA GLY A 53 24.83 22.63 -25.76
C GLY A 53 23.39 22.66 -26.29
N LYS A 54 22.60 21.61 -26.04
CA LYS A 54 21.21 21.52 -26.56
C LYS A 54 20.22 22.33 -25.71
N LEU A 55 20.54 22.54 -24.44
CA LEU A 55 19.73 23.31 -23.49
C LEU A 55 20.62 23.90 -22.38
N PRO A 56 21.37 24.97 -22.65
CA PRO A 56 22.29 25.58 -21.68
C PRO A 56 21.61 25.99 -20.37
N GLU A 57 20.36 26.44 -20.44
CA GLU A 57 19.53 26.88 -19.31
C GLU A 57 19.26 25.76 -18.31
N ALA A 58 19.34 24.50 -18.74
CA ALA A 58 19.19 23.36 -17.84
C ALA A 58 20.22 23.38 -16.71
N ARG A 59 21.39 24.03 -16.90
CA ARG A 59 22.39 24.20 -15.84
C ARG A 59 21.88 25.09 -14.70
N GLN A 60 21.16 26.17 -15.01
CA GLN A 60 20.55 27.04 -14.00
C GLN A 60 19.46 26.29 -13.21
N VAL A 61 18.69 25.45 -13.92
CA VAL A 61 17.73 24.55 -13.27
C VAL A 61 18.47 23.62 -12.33
N LEU A 62 19.52 22.90 -12.77
CA LEU A 62 20.27 22.01 -11.89
C LEU A 62 20.81 22.71 -10.65
N ASP A 63 21.39 23.90 -10.79
CA ASP A 63 22.00 24.60 -9.66
C ASP A 63 20.96 25.18 -8.67
N SER A 64 19.69 25.29 -9.07
CA SER A 64 18.58 25.84 -8.26
C SER A 64 17.62 24.74 -7.75
N TYR A 65 17.21 23.84 -8.66
CA TYR A 65 16.31 22.70 -8.47
C TYR A 65 16.88 21.64 -7.53
N PHE A 66 18.19 21.40 -7.58
CA PHE A 66 18.82 20.37 -6.76
C PHE A 66 18.61 20.61 -5.26
N ARG A 67 18.53 21.87 -4.82
CA ARG A 67 18.21 22.21 -3.44
C ARG A 67 16.83 21.69 -3.02
N TYR A 68 15.83 21.77 -3.91
CA TYR A 68 14.48 21.26 -3.64
C TYR A 68 14.46 19.74 -3.63
N LEU A 69 15.17 19.08 -4.54
CA LEU A 69 15.31 17.62 -4.51
C LEU A 69 15.95 17.16 -3.20
N VAL A 70 17.04 17.78 -2.75
CA VAL A 70 17.66 17.42 -1.46
C VAL A 70 16.73 17.70 -0.29
N LEU A 71 16.12 18.88 -0.21
CA LEU A 71 15.29 19.23 0.94
C LEU A 71 13.99 18.41 1.00
N VAL A 72 13.26 18.30 -0.11
CA VAL A 72 11.99 17.58 -0.15
C VAL A 72 12.23 16.08 -0.17
N SER A 73 13.13 15.59 -1.01
CA SER A 73 13.36 14.17 -1.16
C SER A 73 14.22 13.58 -0.05
N PHE A 74 15.36 14.19 0.31
CA PHE A 74 16.26 13.56 1.30
C PHE A 74 15.87 13.85 2.72
N VAL A 75 15.28 15.01 3.03
CA VAL A 75 14.85 15.27 4.41
C VAL A 75 13.47 14.65 4.62
N ILE A 76 12.46 15.08 3.86
CA ILE A 76 11.09 14.60 4.08
C ILE A 76 10.94 13.15 3.62
N GLY A 77 11.50 12.77 2.48
CA GLY A 77 11.46 11.37 2.01
C GLY A 77 12.18 10.40 2.95
N ALA A 78 13.37 10.73 3.48
CA ALA A 78 14.05 9.87 4.44
C ALA A 78 13.29 9.80 5.78
N LEU A 79 12.80 10.93 6.30
CA LEU A 79 12.01 10.96 7.54
C LEU A 79 10.74 10.12 7.40
N THR A 80 10.03 10.22 6.28
CA THR A 80 8.85 9.40 6.02
C THR A 80 9.19 7.93 5.82
N GLY A 81 10.36 7.59 5.25
CA GLY A 81 10.85 6.21 5.14
C GLY A 81 11.16 5.58 6.50
N VAL A 82 11.83 6.32 7.40
CA VAL A 82 12.03 5.91 8.80
C VAL A 82 10.69 5.78 9.51
N GLY A 83 9.78 6.74 9.29
CA GLY A 83 8.41 6.69 9.81
C GLY A 83 7.66 5.44 9.36
N MET A 84 7.81 5.03 8.09
CA MET A 84 7.20 3.82 7.54
C MET A 84 7.67 2.56 8.28
N TRP A 85 8.95 2.46 8.59
CA TRP A 85 9.49 1.35 9.37
C TRP A 85 8.89 1.29 10.78
N PHE A 86 8.96 2.38 11.54
CA PHE A 86 8.39 2.41 12.89
C PHE A 86 6.88 2.13 12.89
N THR A 87 6.15 2.66 11.92
CA THR A 87 4.69 2.51 11.84
C THR A 87 4.29 1.09 11.45
N SER A 88 4.95 0.50 10.45
CA SER A 88 4.60 -0.82 9.92
C SER A 88 4.87 -1.95 10.91
N ILE A 89 5.98 -1.92 11.66
CA ILE A 89 6.28 -2.91 12.70
C ILE A 89 5.28 -2.87 13.86
N GLN A 90 4.63 -1.73 14.12
CA GLN A 90 3.62 -1.60 15.18
C GLN A 90 2.21 -2.01 14.73
N ILE A 91 1.92 -1.87 13.44
CA ILE A 91 0.60 -2.16 12.88
C ILE A 91 0.48 -3.60 12.40
N SER A 92 1.51 -4.14 11.76
CA SER A 92 1.51 -5.50 11.23
C SER A 92 2.85 -6.21 11.47
N PRO A 93 3.23 -6.40 12.75
CA PRO A 93 4.52 -6.98 13.10
C PRO A 93 4.76 -8.36 12.49
N ALA A 94 3.75 -9.24 12.47
CA ALA A 94 3.89 -10.57 11.87
C ALA A 94 4.17 -10.52 10.35
N THR A 95 3.52 -9.60 9.63
CA THR A 95 3.79 -9.37 8.20
C THR A 95 5.23 -8.93 8.00
N ILE A 96 5.65 -7.89 8.72
CA ILE A 96 7.00 -7.33 8.57
C ILE A 96 8.06 -8.33 9.02
N GLY A 97 7.82 -9.05 10.13
CA GLY A 97 8.67 -10.13 10.60
C GLY A 97 8.89 -11.18 9.51
N LYS A 98 7.81 -11.69 8.89
CA LYS A 98 7.93 -12.66 7.80
C LYS A 98 8.68 -12.13 6.59
N MET A 99 8.46 -10.86 6.23
CA MET A 99 9.20 -10.21 5.13
C MET A 99 10.69 -10.07 5.46
N VAL A 100 11.03 -9.70 6.70
CA VAL A 100 12.43 -9.61 7.16
C VAL A 100 13.08 -10.99 7.19
N ASP A 101 12.41 -12.01 7.73
CA ASP A 101 12.91 -13.39 7.77
C ASP A 101 13.22 -13.93 6.37
N THR A 102 12.41 -13.54 5.38
CA THR A 102 12.54 -14.01 4.00
C THR A 102 13.58 -13.21 3.20
N PHE A 103 13.60 -11.89 3.37
CA PHE A 103 14.32 -10.96 2.48
C PHE A 103 15.36 -10.10 3.19
N HIS A 104 15.82 -10.49 4.39
CA HIS A 104 16.76 -9.70 5.21
C HIS A 104 17.89 -9.04 4.40
N TRP A 105 18.64 -9.85 3.63
CA TRP A 105 19.79 -9.38 2.84
C TRP A 105 19.40 -8.58 1.60
N VAL A 106 18.23 -8.87 1.01
CA VAL A 106 17.68 -8.09 -0.10
C VAL A 106 17.29 -6.69 0.39
N TRP A 107 16.67 -6.60 1.57
CA TRP A 107 16.33 -5.34 2.20
C TRP A 107 17.58 -4.55 2.61
N ALA A 108 18.59 -5.22 3.16
CA ALA A 108 19.89 -4.59 3.45
C ALA A 108 20.55 -4.02 2.18
N THR A 109 20.41 -4.71 1.05
CA THR A 109 20.91 -4.23 -0.25
C THR A 109 20.20 -2.96 -0.69
N GLU A 110 18.87 -2.89 -0.56
CA GLU A 110 18.09 -1.66 -0.80
C GLU A 110 18.65 -0.48 0.03
N TRP A 111 18.94 -0.69 1.31
CA TRP A 111 19.47 0.35 2.19
C TRP A 111 20.86 0.85 1.77
N ILE A 112 21.71 -0.03 1.22
CA ILE A 112 23.01 0.37 0.65
C ILE A 112 22.78 1.28 -0.55
N PHE A 113 21.85 0.94 -1.44
CA PHE A 113 21.48 1.78 -2.57
C PHE A 113 20.93 3.14 -2.11
N PHE A 114 20.05 3.17 -1.11
CA PHE A 114 19.54 4.40 -0.53
C PHE A 114 20.67 5.26 0.10
N TRP A 115 21.62 4.64 0.80
CA TRP A 115 22.78 5.35 1.33
C TRP A 115 23.65 5.96 0.23
N VAL A 116 23.96 5.19 -0.83
CA VAL A 116 24.71 5.71 -2.00
C VAL A 116 23.96 6.86 -2.66
N GLU A 117 22.64 6.74 -2.80
CA GLU A 117 21.78 7.80 -3.33
C GLU A 117 21.93 9.09 -2.51
N VAL A 118 21.78 9.03 -1.19
CA VAL A 118 21.89 10.21 -0.30
C VAL A 118 23.29 10.81 -0.36
N VAL A 119 24.34 9.99 -0.33
CA VAL A 119 25.73 10.46 -0.39
C VAL A 119 26.04 11.13 -1.73
N ALA A 120 25.67 10.49 -2.85
CA ALA A 120 25.88 11.04 -4.18
C ALA A 120 25.12 12.36 -4.35
N GLY A 121 23.88 12.40 -3.87
CA GLY A 121 23.08 13.59 -3.93
C GLY A 121 23.66 14.73 -3.09
N TYR A 122 24.03 14.47 -1.84
CA TYR A 122 24.63 15.48 -0.97
C TYR A 122 25.98 16.00 -1.52
N ALA A 123 26.80 15.11 -2.10
CA ALA A 123 28.02 15.50 -2.77
C ALA A 123 27.75 16.44 -3.96
N PHE A 124 26.70 16.19 -4.74
CA PHE A 124 26.32 17.06 -5.85
C PHE A 124 25.80 18.41 -5.35
N TYR A 125 24.99 18.42 -4.28
CA TYR A 125 24.54 19.65 -3.65
C TYR A 125 25.70 20.52 -3.18
N ARG A 126 26.68 19.91 -2.51
CA ARG A 126 27.79 20.64 -1.87
C ARG A 126 28.87 21.08 -2.84
N TYR A 127 29.18 20.24 -3.83
CA TYR A 127 30.34 20.41 -4.71
C TYR A 127 29.96 20.56 -6.19
N GLY A 128 28.71 20.39 -6.58
CA GLY A 128 28.28 20.40 -7.98
C GLY A 128 28.75 21.62 -8.77
N LYS A 129 28.78 22.81 -8.15
CA LYS A 129 29.23 24.06 -8.81
C LYS A 129 30.72 24.12 -9.14
N ILE A 130 31.56 23.37 -8.42
CA ILE A 130 33.02 23.33 -8.63
C ILE A 130 33.48 22.12 -9.45
N LEU A 131 32.58 21.18 -9.71
CA LEU A 131 32.86 19.97 -10.48
C LEU A 131 32.84 20.25 -11.99
N SER A 132 33.70 19.52 -12.71
CA SER A 132 33.63 19.47 -14.17
C SER A 132 32.32 18.84 -14.63
N ASP A 133 31.92 19.14 -15.86
CA ASP A 133 30.68 18.63 -16.45
C ASP A 133 30.60 17.10 -16.45
N ARG A 134 31.72 16.42 -16.72
CA ARG A 134 31.81 14.96 -16.66
C ARG A 134 31.63 14.43 -15.23
N ALA A 135 32.24 15.10 -14.25
CA ALA A 135 32.10 14.71 -12.84
C ALA A 135 30.67 14.94 -12.33
N ARG A 136 30.04 16.06 -12.70
CA ARG A 136 28.61 16.34 -12.42
C ARG A 136 27.72 15.23 -12.97
N LEU A 137 27.89 14.88 -14.25
CA LEU A 137 27.10 13.82 -14.88
C LEU A 137 27.33 12.47 -14.21
N THR A 138 28.58 12.11 -13.92
CA THR A 138 28.92 10.85 -13.24
C THR A 138 28.22 10.74 -11.89
N LEU A 139 28.25 11.81 -11.10
CA LEU A 139 27.63 11.85 -9.79
C LEU A 139 26.10 11.74 -9.86
N LEU A 140 25.47 12.42 -10.83
CA LEU A 140 24.03 12.30 -11.09
C LEU A 140 23.64 10.92 -11.61
N LEU A 141 24.50 10.26 -12.38
CA LEU A 141 24.28 8.88 -12.81
C LEU A 141 24.39 7.90 -11.64
N ILE A 142 25.38 8.07 -10.74
CA ILE A 142 25.48 7.28 -9.50
C ILE A 142 24.21 7.45 -8.68
N TYR A 143 23.76 8.70 -8.48
CA TYR A 143 22.50 8.99 -7.82
C TYR A 143 21.31 8.27 -8.49
N SER A 144 21.19 8.38 -9.82
CA SER A 144 20.06 7.82 -10.58
C SER A 144 20.03 6.29 -10.53
N VAL A 145 21.19 5.64 -10.68
CA VAL A 145 21.32 4.19 -10.57
C VAL A 145 21.04 3.75 -9.14
N ALA A 146 21.46 4.53 -8.15
CA ALA A 146 21.24 4.22 -6.76
C ALA A 146 19.75 4.30 -6.37
N GLY A 147 19.08 5.40 -6.72
CA GLY A 147 17.64 5.54 -6.49
C GLY A 147 16.82 4.48 -7.25
N PHE A 148 17.18 4.18 -8.51
CA PHE A 148 16.55 3.07 -9.23
C PHE A 148 16.82 1.71 -8.58
N GLY A 149 18.02 1.50 -8.03
CA GLY A 149 18.38 0.32 -7.27
C GLY A 149 17.47 0.13 -6.04
N SER A 150 17.23 1.19 -5.27
CA SER A 150 16.28 1.18 -4.16
C SER A 150 14.89 0.73 -4.63
N LEU A 151 14.37 1.33 -5.71
CA LEU A 151 13.10 0.91 -6.31
C LEU A 151 13.09 -0.56 -6.72
N PHE A 152 14.15 -1.04 -7.36
CA PHE A 152 14.25 -2.42 -7.85
C PHE A 152 14.13 -3.43 -6.72
N TRP A 153 14.89 -3.23 -5.62
CA TRP A 153 14.92 -4.17 -4.51
C TRP A 153 13.63 -4.14 -3.68
N ILE A 154 13.12 -2.95 -3.32
CA ILE A 154 11.88 -2.85 -2.55
C ILE A 154 10.67 -3.35 -3.36
N ASN A 155 10.67 -3.14 -4.68
CA ASN A 155 9.61 -3.63 -5.55
C ASN A 155 9.46 -5.15 -5.49
N GLY A 156 10.58 -5.90 -5.44
CA GLY A 156 10.52 -7.35 -5.33
C GLY A 156 9.89 -7.84 -4.04
N ILE A 157 10.24 -7.21 -2.92
CA ILE A 157 9.67 -7.53 -1.61
C ILE A 157 8.16 -7.19 -1.58
N LEU A 158 7.76 -6.03 -2.08
CA LEU A 158 6.36 -5.57 -2.01
C LEU A 158 5.43 -6.30 -3.00
N SER A 159 5.91 -6.64 -4.19
CA SER A 159 5.15 -7.40 -5.19
C SER A 159 4.93 -8.85 -4.75
N TRP A 160 5.89 -9.43 -4.04
CA TRP A 160 5.79 -10.77 -3.46
C TRP A 160 4.59 -10.94 -2.53
N GLN A 161 4.17 -9.89 -1.80
CA GLN A 161 2.99 -9.95 -0.94
C GLN A 161 1.70 -10.28 -1.71
N LEU A 162 1.60 -9.88 -2.99
CA LEU A 162 0.44 -10.14 -3.85
C LEU A 162 0.60 -11.47 -4.62
N THR A 163 1.80 -11.73 -5.12
CA THR A 163 2.11 -12.94 -5.89
C THR A 163 3.38 -13.59 -5.34
N PRO A 164 3.31 -14.37 -4.25
CA PRO A 164 4.51 -15.03 -3.72
C PRO A 164 5.00 -16.16 -4.64
N GLY A 165 4.12 -16.72 -5.47
CA GLY A 165 4.46 -17.72 -6.48
C GLY A 165 5.01 -19.01 -5.87
N GLU A 166 5.97 -19.63 -6.54
CA GLU A 166 6.60 -20.90 -6.12
C GLU A 166 7.35 -20.80 -4.78
N TRP A 167 7.57 -19.59 -4.26
CA TRP A 167 8.17 -19.41 -2.93
C TRP A 167 7.35 -20.10 -1.83
N VAL A 168 6.02 -20.14 -1.95
CA VAL A 168 5.13 -20.74 -0.94
C VAL A 168 5.46 -22.22 -0.72
N GLU A 169 5.83 -22.93 -1.79
CA GLU A 169 6.14 -24.36 -1.75
C GLU A 169 7.65 -24.64 -1.55
N THR A 170 8.49 -23.83 -2.19
CA THR A 170 9.94 -24.10 -2.29
C THR A 170 10.78 -23.36 -1.25
N GLY A 171 10.26 -22.27 -0.67
CA GLY A 171 11.04 -21.32 0.12
C GLY A 171 12.15 -20.61 -0.67
N ASN A 172 12.22 -20.77 -2.00
CA ASN A 172 13.28 -20.19 -2.81
C ASN A 172 13.11 -18.67 -2.92
N ILE A 173 14.07 -17.93 -2.34
CA ILE A 173 14.01 -16.46 -2.24
C ILE A 173 13.85 -15.81 -3.62
N TRP A 174 14.53 -16.32 -4.64
CA TRP A 174 14.57 -15.71 -5.97
C TRP A 174 13.28 -15.96 -6.74
N ALA A 175 12.65 -17.12 -6.55
CA ALA A 175 11.31 -17.38 -7.07
C ALA A 175 10.27 -16.41 -6.46
N GLY A 176 10.40 -16.10 -5.17
CA GLY A 176 9.56 -15.11 -4.51
C GLY A 176 9.88 -13.67 -4.93
N PHE A 177 11.16 -13.33 -5.06
CA PHE A 177 11.61 -11.99 -5.45
C PHE A 177 11.23 -11.65 -6.89
N PHE A 178 11.51 -12.54 -7.84
CA PHE A 178 11.15 -12.39 -9.26
C PHE A 178 9.78 -12.98 -9.56
N ASN A 179 8.79 -12.61 -8.76
CA ASN A 179 7.43 -13.07 -8.91
C ASN A 179 6.71 -12.50 -10.14
N ALA A 180 5.51 -13.03 -10.42
CA ALA A 180 4.70 -12.68 -11.58
C ALA A 180 4.42 -11.17 -11.72
N THR A 181 4.27 -10.44 -10.62
CA THR A 181 3.97 -8.99 -10.65
C THR A 181 5.22 -8.10 -10.55
N PHE A 182 6.41 -8.68 -10.39
CA PHE A 182 7.68 -7.95 -10.26
C PHE A 182 7.92 -6.96 -11.41
N TRP A 183 8.03 -7.48 -12.63
CA TRP A 183 8.38 -6.71 -13.83
C TRP A 183 7.32 -5.67 -14.22
N PRO A 184 6.01 -6.01 -14.30
CA PRO A 184 5.01 -5.00 -14.61
C PRO A 184 4.96 -3.89 -13.56
N SER A 185 5.11 -4.22 -12.26
CA SER A 185 5.19 -3.21 -11.19
C SER A 185 6.42 -2.31 -11.32
N LEU A 186 7.61 -2.89 -11.54
CA LEU A 186 8.86 -2.15 -11.65
C LEU A 186 8.80 -1.13 -12.80
N PHE A 187 8.42 -1.58 -13.99
CA PHE A 187 8.38 -0.72 -15.16
C PHE A 187 7.28 0.35 -15.04
N TYR A 188 6.12 0.00 -14.48
CA TYR A 188 5.05 0.96 -14.24
C TYR A 188 5.50 2.05 -13.26
N ARG A 189 6.11 1.67 -12.13
CA ARG A 189 6.64 2.61 -11.12
C ARG A 189 7.76 3.47 -11.67
N THR A 190 8.58 2.94 -12.57
CA THR A 190 9.63 3.70 -13.27
C THR A 190 9.02 4.78 -14.17
N ALA A 191 8.03 4.43 -14.99
CA ALA A 191 7.32 5.40 -15.82
C ALA A 191 6.60 6.46 -14.98
N ALA A 192 5.94 6.06 -13.88
CA ALA A 192 5.30 6.97 -12.95
C ALA A 192 6.31 7.95 -12.31
N ALA A 193 7.47 7.45 -11.85
CA ALA A 193 8.55 8.28 -11.31
C ALA A 193 9.03 9.32 -12.33
N MET A 194 9.21 8.94 -13.59
CA MET A 194 9.59 9.86 -14.66
C MET A 194 8.55 10.96 -14.89
N VAL A 195 7.26 10.61 -14.87
CA VAL A 195 6.15 11.57 -15.00
C VAL A 195 6.11 12.53 -13.81
N ILE A 196 6.13 12.01 -12.58
CA ILE A 196 6.09 12.83 -11.36
C ILE A 196 7.26 13.80 -11.32
N ALA A 197 8.48 13.33 -11.58
CA ALA A 197 9.66 14.18 -11.64
C ALA A 197 9.53 15.28 -12.70
N GLY A 198 8.95 14.96 -13.85
CA GLY A 198 8.71 15.94 -14.89
C GLY A 198 7.66 17.01 -14.51
N LEU A 199 6.60 16.61 -13.82
CA LEU A 199 5.58 17.53 -13.31
C LEU A 199 6.14 18.43 -12.20
N VAL A 200 6.94 17.90 -11.28
CA VAL A 200 7.61 18.71 -10.26
C VAL A 200 8.59 19.70 -10.91
N ALA A 201 9.36 19.26 -11.91
CA ALA A 201 10.24 20.15 -12.66
C ALA A 201 9.45 21.26 -13.35
N ALA A 202 8.28 20.98 -13.93
CA ALA A 202 7.42 22.00 -14.50
C ALA A 202 6.94 23.04 -13.47
N VAL A 203 6.63 22.61 -12.24
CA VAL A 203 6.28 23.53 -11.14
C VAL A 203 7.48 24.39 -10.75
N VAL A 204 8.65 23.80 -10.52
CA VAL A 204 9.85 24.55 -10.09
C VAL A 204 10.34 25.50 -11.18
N VAL A 205 10.33 25.05 -12.44
CA VAL A 205 10.66 25.91 -13.57
C VAL A 205 9.68 27.08 -13.66
N ASN A 206 8.44 26.95 -13.19
CA ASN A 206 7.46 28.04 -13.06
C ASN A 206 7.71 29.00 -11.88
N THR A 207 8.52 28.63 -10.88
CA THR A 207 8.87 29.52 -9.75
C THR A 207 10.17 30.28 -9.94
N MET A 208 10.97 29.96 -10.95
CA MET A 208 12.23 30.66 -11.23
C MET A 208 11.95 32.08 -11.77
N SER A 209 12.52 33.10 -11.11
CA SER A 209 12.43 34.52 -11.52
C SER A 209 13.36 34.86 -12.69
N ASP A 210 14.52 34.20 -12.75
CA ASP A 210 15.63 34.60 -13.62
C ASP A 210 15.61 33.92 -14.99
N VAL A 211 14.47 33.36 -15.39
CA VAL A 211 14.27 32.58 -16.61
C VAL A 211 13.17 33.21 -17.45
N THR A 212 13.48 33.56 -18.70
CA THR A 212 12.49 34.16 -19.61
C THR A 212 11.38 33.16 -19.94
N ARG A 213 10.28 33.65 -20.51
CA ARG A 213 9.16 32.79 -20.90
C ARG A 213 9.57 31.75 -21.95
N GLU A 214 10.43 32.14 -22.89
CA GLU A 214 10.94 31.27 -23.95
C GLU A 214 11.81 30.16 -23.36
N GLN A 215 12.73 30.51 -22.46
CA GLN A 215 13.59 29.55 -21.77
C GLN A 215 12.77 28.58 -20.90
N ARG A 216 11.76 29.08 -20.19
CA ARG A 216 10.82 28.28 -19.41
C ARG A 216 10.09 27.25 -20.27
N THR A 217 9.63 27.70 -21.44
CA THR A 217 8.95 26.85 -22.42
C THR A 217 9.90 25.79 -22.97
N ALA A 218 11.15 26.16 -23.29
CA ALA A 218 12.16 25.21 -23.75
C ALA A 218 12.49 24.13 -22.71
N LEU A 219 12.66 24.53 -21.45
CA LEU A 219 12.89 23.62 -20.32
C LEU A 219 11.74 22.63 -20.14
N ILE A 220 10.50 23.13 -20.06
CA ILE A 220 9.30 22.30 -19.89
C ILE A 220 9.10 21.35 -21.08
N ASN A 221 9.34 21.80 -22.31
CA ASN A 221 9.26 20.95 -23.49
C ASN A 221 10.34 19.85 -23.50
N ALA A 222 11.54 20.15 -22.99
CA ALA A 222 12.57 19.14 -22.82
C ALA A 222 12.15 18.09 -21.76
N THR A 223 11.51 18.53 -20.68
CA THR A 223 10.90 17.65 -19.67
C THR A 223 9.78 16.79 -20.24
N ALA A 224 8.96 17.33 -21.13
CA ALA A 224 7.88 16.58 -21.76
C ALA A 224 8.37 15.33 -22.49
N ARG A 225 9.54 15.41 -23.13
CA ARG A 225 10.20 14.25 -23.76
C ARG A 225 10.58 13.17 -22.74
N PHE A 226 11.02 13.59 -21.56
CA PHE A 226 11.34 12.69 -20.47
C PHE A 226 10.08 12.01 -19.91
N MET A 227 8.93 12.68 -19.92
CA MET A 227 7.65 12.11 -19.47
C MET A 227 7.00 11.13 -20.46
N LEU A 228 7.55 10.95 -21.67
CA LEU A 228 6.93 10.10 -22.71
C LEU A 228 6.82 8.61 -22.32
N GLY A 229 7.53 8.16 -21.28
CA GLY A 229 7.32 6.83 -20.68
C GLY A 229 5.86 6.58 -20.27
N VAL A 230 5.06 7.64 -20.05
CA VAL A 230 3.62 7.55 -19.79
C VAL A 230 2.84 6.77 -20.84
N VAL A 231 3.31 6.75 -22.10
CA VAL A 231 2.68 6.00 -23.20
C VAL A 231 2.72 4.49 -22.95
N ALA A 232 3.71 3.99 -22.22
CA ALA A 232 3.81 2.58 -21.88
C ALA A 232 2.90 2.20 -20.69
N MET A 233 2.47 3.15 -19.86
CA MET A 233 1.73 2.86 -18.62
C MET A 233 0.43 2.07 -18.83
N PRO A 234 -0.41 2.31 -19.87
CA PRO A 234 -1.59 1.48 -20.12
C PRO A 234 -1.25 0.01 -20.37
N VAL A 235 -0.22 -0.25 -21.18
CA VAL A 235 0.24 -1.62 -21.50
C VAL A 235 0.82 -2.29 -20.26
N LEU A 236 1.63 -1.57 -19.48
CA LEU A 236 2.21 -2.06 -18.22
C LEU A 236 1.13 -2.33 -17.16
N GLY A 237 0.12 -1.47 -17.07
CA GLY A 237 -1.02 -1.65 -16.18
C GLY A 237 -1.88 -2.85 -16.56
N ILE A 238 -2.13 -3.07 -17.85
CA ILE A 238 -2.80 -4.27 -18.36
C ILE A 238 -1.96 -5.52 -18.05
N TRP A 239 -0.65 -5.48 -18.26
CA TRP A 239 0.24 -6.58 -17.90
C TRP A 239 0.19 -6.89 -16.40
N PHE A 240 0.21 -5.85 -15.54
CA PHE A 240 0.05 -6.03 -14.10
C PHE A 240 -1.28 -6.69 -13.75
N LEU A 241 -2.38 -6.24 -14.36
CA LEU A 241 -3.70 -6.85 -14.16
C LEU A 241 -3.69 -8.32 -14.60
N LEU A 242 -3.13 -8.65 -15.77
CA LEU A 242 -3.09 -10.04 -16.26
C LEU A 242 -2.22 -10.97 -15.40
N ALA A 243 -1.16 -10.43 -14.78
CA ALA A 243 -0.30 -11.17 -13.85
C ALA A 243 -0.91 -11.36 -12.46
N MET A 244 -1.96 -10.60 -12.13
CA MET A 244 -2.63 -10.67 -10.84
C MET A 244 -3.53 -11.92 -10.73
N PRO A 245 -3.60 -12.56 -9.54
CA PRO A 245 -4.53 -13.65 -9.27
C PRO A 245 -5.98 -13.31 -9.63
N ALA A 246 -6.78 -14.31 -10.01
CA ALA A 246 -8.12 -14.08 -10.56
C ALA A 246 -9.08 -13.42 -9.56
N ASP A 247 -9.10 -13.90 -8.33
CA ASP A 247 -9.82 -13.32 -7.19
C ASP A 247 -9.38 -11.88 -6.89
N SER A 248 -8.08 -11.62 -6.89
CA SER A 248 -7.54 -10.26 -6.72
C SER A 248 -7.98 -9.31 -7.84
N ARG A 249 -8.03 -9.81 -9.09
CA ARG A 249 -8.52 -9.03 -10.24
C ARG A 249 -10.01 -8.72 -10.13
N GLU A 250 -10.82 -9.63 -9.63
CA GLU A 250 -12.27 -9.43 -9.49
C GLU A 250 -12.58 -8.19 -8.65
N TRP A 251 -11.78 -7.88 -7.63
CA TRP A 251 -11.96 -6.67 -6.80
C TRP A 251 -11.97 -5.38 -7.61
N VAL A 252 -11.08 -5.27 -8.59
CA VAL A 252 -10.95 -4.07 -9.43
C VAL A 252 -11.83 -4.10 -10.68
N LEU A 253 -12.42 -5.25 -11.00
CA LEU A 253 -13.33 -5.46 -12.12
C LEU A 253 -14.82 -5.42 -11.70
N GLY A 254 -15.13 -4.80 -10.56
CA GLY A 254 -16.50 -4.61 -10.07
C GLY A 254 -16.85 -5.39 -8.79
N GLY A 255 -15.98 -6.29 -8.31
CA GLY A 255 -16.19 -7.01 -7.05
C GLY A 255 -16.13 -6.13 -5.81
N SER A 256 -15.44 -4.98 -5.89
CA SER A 256 -15.48 -3.92 -4.88
C SER A 256 -15.70 -2.56 -5.53
N ILE A 257 -16.79 -1.89 -5.13
CA ILE A 257 -17.13 -0.54 -5.61
C ILE A 257 -15.99 0.43 -5.33
N ALA A 258 -15.43 0.38 -4.11
CA ALA A 258 -14.34 1.27 -3.71
C ALA A 258 -13.09 1.03 -4.57
N MET A 259 -12.65 -0.23 -4.73
CA MET A 259 -11.44 -0.54 -5.52
C MET A 259 -11.60 -0.16 -6.99
N THR A 260 -12.77 -0.45 -7.55
CA THR A 260 -13.10 -0.10 -8.94
C THR A 260 -13.11 1.42 -9.13
N LEU A 261 -13.71 2.18 -8.20
CA LEU A 261 -13.75 3.63 -8.24
C LEU A 261 -12.34 4.24 -8.18
N PHE A 262 -11.51 3.83 -7.21
CA PHE A 262 -10.17 4.38 -7.05
C PHE A 262 -9.23 4.00 -8.21
N LEU A 263 -9.37 2.79 -8.75
CA LEU A 263 -8.63 2.40 -9.96
C LEU A 263 -9.03 3.29 -11.14
N ASN A 264 -10.32 3.44 -11.40
CA ASN A 264 -10.82 4.26 -12.51
C ASN A 264 -10.43 5.73 -12.37
N ALA A 265 -10.46 6.27 -11.15
CA ALA A 265 -9.98 7.63 -10.87
C ALA A 265 -8.48 7.77 -11.16
N ALA A 266 -7.66 6.81 -10.72
CA ALA A 266 -6.21 6.82 -10.96
C ALA A 266 -5.87 6.67 -12.45
N VAL A 267 -6.58 5.79 -13.17
CA VAL A 267 -6.46 5.62 -14.62
C VAL A 267 -6.89 6.89 -15.34
N GLY A 268 -8.04 7.47 -15.00
CA GLY A 268 -8.54 8.71 -15.59
C GLY A 268 -7.57 9.87 -15.41
N ALA A 269 -7.05 10.06 -14.19
CA ALA A 269 -6.03 11.08 -13.91
C ALA A 269 -4.75 10.83 -14.72
N SER A 270 -4.31 9.58 -14.83
CA SER A 270 -3.12 9.19 -15.59
C SER A 270 -3.29 9.40 -17.10
N VAL A 271 -4.49 9.15 -17.65
CA VAL A 271 -4.84 9.44 -19.05
C VAL A 271 -4.84 10.95 -19.31
N LEU A 272 -5.39 11.76 -18.40
CA LEU A 272 -5.37 13.23 -18.53
C LEU A 272 -3.95 13.77 -18.50
N ILE A 273 -3.12 13.32 -17.55
CA ILE A 273 -1.71 13.72 -17.45
C ILE A 273 -0.93 13.28 -18.68
N GLY A 274 -1.06 12.02 -19.10
CA GLY A 274 -0.36 11.46 -20.25
C GLY A 274 -0.79 12.11 -21.57
N GLY A 275 -2.09 12.31 -21.76
CA GLY A 275 -2.63 13.03 -22.92
C GLY A 275 -2.12 14.46 -22.99
N TYR A 276 -2.06 15.16 -21.85
CA TYR A 276 -1.51 16.51 -21.79
C TYR A 276 0.01 16.55 -22.02
N ALA A 277 0.77 15.60 -21.47
CA ALA A 277 2.21 15.49 -21.69
C ALA A 277 2.56 15.21 -23.16
N VAL A 278 1.84 14.28 -23.80
CA VAL A 278 2.08 13.87 -25.19
C VAL A 278 1.57 14.91 -26.19
N VAL A 279 0.30 15.31 -26.07
CA VAL A 279 -0.34 16.21 -27.03
C VAL A 279 0.00 17.66 -26.71
N GLY A 280 -0.26 18.10 -25.49
CA GLY A 280 -0.08 19.49 -25.07
C GLY A 280 1.38 19.92 -25.06
N LEU A 281 2.22 19.21 -24.30
CA LEU A 281 3.61 19.62 -24.08
C LEU A 281 4.55 19.14 -25.19
N TRP A 282 4.54 17.85 -25.53
CA TRP A 282 5.51 17.33 -26.50
C TRP A 282 5.18 17.69 -27.95
N ARG A 283 3.93 17.46 -28.40
CA ARG A 283 3.52 17.69 -29.80
C ARG A 283 3.22 19.17 -30.07
N GLN A 284 2.38 19.80 -29.25
CA GLN A 284 1.91 21.17 -29.47
C GLN A 284 2.81 22.24 -28.82
N LYS A 285 3.74 21.83 -27.93
CA LYS A 285 4.67 22.74 -27.24
C LYS A 285 3.96 23.88 -26.49
N LEU A 286 2.80 23.58 -25.90
CA LEU A 286 1.99 24.56 -25.19
C LEU A 286 2.77 25.13 -23.99
N TYR A 287 2.61 26.43 -23.78
CA TYR A 287 3.07 27.08 -22.56
C TYR A 287 2.19 26.65 -21.38
N ILE A 288 2.81 26.29 -20.26
CA ILE A 288 2.10 26.04 -19.01
C ILE A 288 2.56 26.98 -17.93
N ASN A 289 1.58 27.56 -17.23
CA ASN A 289 1.82 28.36 -16.04
C ASN A 289 1.91 27.48 -14.79
N GLY A 290 2.34 28.08 -13.67
CA GLY A 290 2.46 27.41 -12.39
C GLY A 290 1.15 26.77 -11.91
N ALA A 291 -0.01 27.39 -12.15
CA ALA A 291 -1.30 26.84 -11.74
C ALA A 291 -1.62 25.52 -12.46
N THR A 292 -1.39 25.45 -13.77
CA THR A 292 -1.61 24.22 -14.56
C THR A 292 -0.61 23.13 -14.15
N ALA A 293 0.66 23.49 -13.96
CA ALA A 293 1.69 22.55 -13.51
C ALA A 293 1.34 21.95 -12.12
N THR A 294 0.92 22.81 -11.17
CA THR A 294 0.49 22.37 -9.83
C THR A 294 -0.77 21.52 -9.88
N LEU A 295 -1.74 21.84 -10.75
CA LEU A 295 -2.95 21.02 -10.93
C LEU A 295 -2.60 19.62 -11.44
N LEU A 296 -1.74 19.52 -12.45
CA LEU A 296 -1.28 18.22 -12.98
C LEU A 296 -0.51 17.43 -11.92
N LEU A 297 0.31 18.09 -11.10
CA LEU A 297 1.02 17.47 -9.99
C LEU A 297 0.06 16.96 -8.90
N ALA A 298 -0.98 17.74 -8.57
CA ALA A 298 -2.01 17.32 -7.62
C ALA A 298 -2.81 16.13 -8.15
N LEU A 299 -3.12 16.09 -9.45
CA LEU A 299 -3.71 14.92 -10.11
C LEU A 299 -2.80 13.69 -10.05
N ALA A 300 -1.48 13.87 -10.21
CA ALA A 300 -0.51 12.78 -10.09
C ALA A 300 -0.44 12.24 -8.66
N PHE A 301 -0.53 13.10 -7.65
CA PHE A 301 -0.63 12.70 -6.25
C PHE A 301 -1.93 11.91 -6.00
N GLY A 302 -3.07 12.40 -6.49
CA GLY A 302 -4.34 11.68 -6.41
C GLY A 302 -4.33 10.32 -7.11
N ALA A 303 -3.70 10.23 -8.28
CA ALA A 303 -3.52 8.95 -9.00
C ALA A 303 -2.63 7.98 -8.21
N THR A 304 -1.57 8.48 -7.58
CA THR A 304 -0.70 7.68 -6.70
C THR A 304 -1.46 7.18 -5.47
N ALA A 305 -2.25 8.05 -4.84
CA ALA A 305 -3.09 7.70 -3.69
C ALA A 305 -4.11 6.60 -4.04
N GLY A 306 -4.83 6.76 -5.16
CA GLY A 306 -5.76 5.74 -5.64
C GLY A 306 -5.07 4.42 -5.99
N GLY A 307 -3.90 4.48 -6.64
CA GLY A 307 -3.10 3.30 -6.98
C GLY A 307 -2.62 2.53 -5.74
N GLU A 308 -2.09 3.23 -4.72
CA GLU A 308 -1.64 2.59 -3.48
C GLU A 308 -2.80 2.03 -2.64
N PHE A 309 -3.96 2.69 -2.64
CA PHE A 309 -5.18 2.14 -2.04
C PHE A 309 -5.61 0.83 -2.73
N VAL A 310 -5.66 0.82 -4.06
CA VAL A 310 -6.00 -0.38 -4.84
C VAL A 310 -4.97 -1.48 -4.62
N ARG A 311 -3.66 -1.14 -4.59
CA ARG A 311 -2.58 -2.09 -4.33
C ARG A 311 -2.73 -2.79 -2.98
N GLU A 312 -3.12 -2.06 -1.94
CA GLU A 312 -3.43 -2.65 -0.62
C GLU A 312 -4.67 -3.55 -0.70
N GLY A 313 -5.72 -3.07 -1.36
CA GLY A 313 -7.00 -3.75 -1.45
C GLY A 313 -6.98 -5.07 -2.20
N VAL A 314 -6.28 -5.15 -3.32
CA VAL A 314 -6.25 -6.36 -4.17
C VAL A 314 -5.57 -7.56 -3.49
N ARG A 315 -4.83 -7.33 -2.40
CA ARG A 315 -4.21 -8.41 -1.61
C ARG A 315 -5.19 -9.11 -0.67
N LYS A 316 -6.30 -8.46 -0.34
CA LYS A 316 -7.26 -8.98 0.63
C LYS A 316 -7.87 -10.31 0.16
N PRO A 317 -8.10 -11.26 1.07
CA PRO A 317 -8.02 -11.15 2.54
C PRO A 317 -6.61 -11.24 3.15
N TYR A 318 -5.58 -11.40 2.32
CA TYR A 318 -4.21 -11.58 2.76
C TYR A 318 -3.45 -10.27 2.97
N THR A 319 -2.39 -10.37 3.79
CA THR A 319 -1.28 -9.41 3.81
C THR A 319 -0.05 -9.97 3.08
N ILE A 320 0.10 -11.30 3.10
CA ILE A 320 1.00 -12.09 2.25
C ILE A 320 0.16 -13.26 1.73
N ARG A 321 -0.09 -13.27 0.42
CA ARG A 321 -1.02 -14.24 -0.20
C ARG A 321 -0.66 -15.68 0.16
N ASP A 322 -1.69 -16.48 0.48
CA ASP A 322 -1.60 -17.91 0.87
C ASP A 322 -0.77 -18.23 2.12
N VAL A 323 -0.21 -17.21 2.79
CA VAL A 323 0.71 -17.37 3.92
C VAL A 323 0.13 -16.74 5.17
N LEU A 324 -0.38 -15.51 5.05
CA LEU A 324 -0.79 -14.70 6.19
C LEU A 324 -2.01 -13.85 5.84
N PHE A 325 -3.08 -14.00 6.62
CA PHE A 325 -4.25 -13.13 6.53
C PHE A 325 -3.96 -11.72 7.06
N SER A 326 -4.83 -10.78 6.74
CA SER A 326 -4.70 -9.38 7.16
C SER A 326 -4.61 -9.20 8.69
N ASN A 327 -5.20 -10.12 9.46
CA ASN A 327 -5.15 -10.19 10.92
C ASN A 327 -3.98 -11.02 11.47
N ALA A 328 -2.98 -11.33 10.65
CA ALA A 328 -1.79 -12.10 11.03
C ALA A 328 -2.06 -13.56 11.44
N VAL A 329 -3.25 -14.11 11.16
CA VAL A 329 -3.54 -15.54 11.29
C VAL A 329 -3.14 -16.25 10.00
N THR A 330 -2.45 -17.39 10.09
CA THR A 330 -2.15 -18.23 8.92
C THR A 330 -3.37 -19.08 8.55
N PRO A 331 -3.56 -19.47 7.28
CA PRO A 331 -4.67 -20.34 6.87
C PRO A 331 -4.77 -21.63 7.71
N GLY A 332 -3.63 -22.27 8.00
CA GLY A 332 -3.58 -23.51 8.79
C GLY A 332 -3.91 -23.35 10.28
N GLN A 333 -3.91 -22.13 10.83
CA GLN A 333 -4.24 -21.89 12.24
C GLN A 333 -5.74 -21.74 12.48
N VAL A 334 -6.56 -21.43 11.47
CA VAL A 334 -7.98 -21.11 11.66
C VAL A 334 -8.74 -22.23 12.36
N ALA A 335 -8.57 -23.48 11.89
CA ALA A 335 -9.23 -24.64 12.49
C ALA A 335 -8.82 -24.84 13.95
N HIS A 336 -7.52 -24.76 14.22
CA HIS A 336 -6.98 -24.92 15.57
C HIS A 336 -7.49 -23.85 16.53
N LEU A 337 -7.48 -22.58 16.12
CA LEU A 337 -7.96 -21.47 16.96
C LEU A 337 -9.48 -21.53 17.21
N ARG A 338 -10.26 -22.14 16.31
CA ARG A 338 -11.69 -22.43 16.56
C ARG A 338 -11.92 -23.52 17.61
N GLU A 339 -10.94 -24.38 17.85
CA GLU A 339 -10.99 -25.41 18.89
C GLU A 339 -10.46 -24.88 20.23
N VAL A 340 -9.29 -24.24 20.23
CA VAL A 340 -8.59 -23.86 21.48
C VAL A 340 -8.84 -22.43 21.93
N GLY A 341 -9.27 -21.54 21.03
CA GLY A 341 -9.46 -20.11 21.27
C GLY A 341 -8.30 -19.24 20.80
N CYS A 342 -8.64 -18.11 20.18
CA CYS A 342 -7.68 -17.11 19.70
C CYS A 342 -7.11 -16.20 20.79
N THR A 343 -7.70 -16.21 21.97
CA THR A 343 -7.26 -15.42 23.11
C THR A 343 -6.49 -16.24 24.15
N THR A 344 -6.53 -17.57 24.05
CA THR A 344 -5.99 -18.51 25.05
C THR A 344 -4.49 -18.31 25.31
N ASP A 345 -3.71 -18.11 24.25
CA ASP A 345 -2.25 -17.97 24.33
C ASP A 345 -1.79 -16.49 24.28
N ASP A 346 -2.71 -15.52 24.30
CA ASP A 346 -2.36 -14.10 24.21
C ASP A 346 -1.71 -13.62 25.51
N PRO A 347 -0.41 -13.28 25.52
CA PRO A 347 0.30 -12.93 26.75
C PRO A 347 0.05 -11.47 27.18
N PHE A 348 -0.64 -10.67 26.38
CA PHE A 348 -0.77 -9.23 26.61
C PHE A 348 -2.06 -8.90 27.38
N PRO A 349 -1.98 -8.27 28.57
CA PRO A 349 -3.17 -7.88 29.30
C PRO A 349 -3.96 -6.80 28.55
N LEU A 350 -5.27 -6.70 28.83
CA LEU A 350 -6.05 -5.55 28.40
C LEU A 350 -5.62 -4.32 29.21
N ARG A 351 -5.54 -3.18 28.51
CA ARG A 351 -5.44 -1.89 29.19
C ARG A 351 -6.77 -1.58 29.87
N ASP A 352 -6.68 -1.05 31.10
CA ASP A 352 -7.85 -0.64 31.90
C ASP A 352 -8.89 -1.77 32.02
N ALA A 353 -8.44 -2.99 32.31
CA ALA A 353 -9.29 -4.18 32.34
C ALA A 353 -10.49 -4.04 33.29
N ASP A 354 -10.37 -3.24 34.34
CA ASP A 354 -11.46 -2.99 35.30
C ASP A 354 -12.61 -2.14 34.74
N ARG A 355 -12.47 -1.58 33.53
CA ARG A 355 -13.54 -0.87 32.83
C ARG A 355 -14.64 -1.80 32.32
N TYR A 356 -14.35 -3.09 32.12
CA TYR A 356 -15.29 -4.05 31.55
C TYR A 356 -16.19 -4.63 32.65
N ALA A 357 -17.49 -4.67 32.40
CA ALA A 357 -18.49 -5.08 33.40
C ALA A 357 -18.37 -6.56 33.83
N ASN A 358 -17.81 -7.43 32.99
CA ASN A 358 -17.61 -8.85 33.26
C ASN A 358 -16.49 -9.45 32.38
N ASP A 359 -16.16 -10.72 32.59
CA ASP A 359 -15.08 -11.43 31.88
C ASP A 359 -15.44 -11.75 30.42
N GLN A 360 -16.72 -11.89 30.08
CA GLN A 360 -17.17 -12.03 28.70
C GLN A 360 -16.78 -10.80 27.86
N LEU A 361 -16.98 -9.59 28.38
CA LEU A 361 -16.59 -8.36 27.69
C LEU A 361 -15.07 -8.21 27.57
N ARG A 362 -14.31 -8.65 28.59
CA ARG A 362 -12.83 -8.72 28.51
C ARG A 362 -12.41 -9.66 27.38
N THR A 363 -12.99 -10.84 27.31
CA THR A 363 -12.73 -11.80 26.21
C THR A 363 -13.06 -11.19 24.85
N GLY A 364 -14.21 -10.52 24.70
CA GLY A 364 -14.59 -9.86 23.45
C GLY A 364 -13.62 -8.75 23.02
N ALA A 365 -13.09 -7.98 23.97
CA ALA A 365 -12.06 -6.97 23.68
C ALA A 365 -10.73 -7.59 23.23
N LEU A 366 -10.34 -8.74 23.79
CA LEU A 366 -9.17 -9.51 23.33
C LEU A 366 -9.36 -10.04 21.91
N VAL A 367 -10.53 -10.62 21.61
CA VAL A 367 -10.89 -11.08 20.27
C VAL A 367 -10.84 -9.91 19.28
N PHE A 368 -11.41 -8.76 19.64
CA PHE A 368 -11.35 -7.54 18.82
C PHE A 368 -9.90 -7.13 18.53
N ARG A 369 -9.05 -7.08 19.55
CA ARG A 369 -7.62 -6.72 19.41
C ARG A 369 -6.89 -7.67 18.46
N SER A 370 -7.14 -8.97 18.60
CA SER A 370 -6.46 -10.03 17.84
C SER A 370 -6.91 -10.09 16.39
N GLN A 371 -8.23 -10.11 16.13
CA GLN A 371 -8.76 -10.40 14.80
C GLN A 371 -9.28 -9.18 14.04
N CYS A 372 -9.73 -8.13 14.72
CA CYS A 372 -10.47 -7.02 14.10
C CYS A 372 -9.67 -5.72 14.02
N ALA A 373 -8.87 -5.41 15.05
CA ALA A 373 -8.28 -4.08 15.26
C ALA A 373 -7.27 -3.64 14.20
N VAL A 374 -6.79 -4.55 13.35
CA VAL A 374 -5.93 -4.21 12.21
C VAL A 374 -6.70 -3.48 11.10
N CYS A 375 -7.99 -3.79 10.93
CA CYS A 375 -8.85 -3.25 9.88
C CYS A 375 -10.00 -2.39 10.41
N HIS A 376 -10.42 -2.58 11.66
CA HIS A 376 -11.55 -1.89 12.25
C HIS A 376 -11.13 -1.11 13.50
N THR A 377 -11.83 -0.02 13.77
CA THR A 377 -11.90 0.53 15.12
C THR A 377 -13.09 -0.10 15.86
N VAL A 378 -13.16 0.06 17.18
CA VAL A 378 -14.36 -0.33 17.93
C VAL A 378 -15.52 0.59 17.53
N SER A 379 -15.27 1.90 17.59
CA SER A 379 -16.17 2.98 17.19
C SER A 379 -15.45 4.02 16.31
N GLY A 380 -16.19 4.87 15.60
CA GLY A 380 -15.62 5.87 14.69
C GLY A 380 -15.39 5.35 13.26
N VAL A 381 -14.22 5.65 12.67
CA VAL A 381 -13.97 5.36 11.25
C VAL A 381 -13.84 3.87 11.01
N ASN A 382 -14.73 3.32 10.18
CA ASN A 382 -14.84 1.87 9.95
C ASN A 382 -15.11 1.09 11.26
N GLY A 383 -15.80 1.72 12.22
CA GLY A 383 -16.07 1.18 13.54
C GLY A 383 -17.12 0.07 13.56
N LEU A 384 -16.86 -1.00 14.32
CA LEU A 384 -17.78 -2.13 14.43
C LEU A 384 -19.16 -1.74 15.01
N THR A 385 -19.22 -0.81 15.96
CA THR A 385 -20.49 -0.33 16.52
C THR A 385 -21.43 0.26 15.46
N HIS A 386 -20.88 0.91 14.43
CA HIS A 386 -21.66 1.45 13.31
C HIS A 386 -21.97 0.39 12.26
N LEU A 387 -20.98 -0.45 11.91
CA LEU A 387 -21.14 -1.49 10.87
C LEU A 387 -22.15 -2.57 11.28
N MET A 388 -22.22 -2.88 12.58
CA MET A 388 -23.09 -3.92 13.15
C MET A 388 -24.38 -3.34 13.75
N GLY A 389 -24.51 -2.02 13.86
CA GLY A 389 -25.56 -1.36 14.67
C GLY A 389 -26.99 -1.56 14.17
N ALA A 390 -27.17 -1.84 12.87
CA ALA A 390 -28.49 -2.11 12.29
C ALA A 390 -28.87 -3.61 12.29
N TRP A 391 -27.96 -4.49 12.72
CA TRP A 391 -28.18 -5.93 12.72
C TRP A 391 -28.85 -6.37 14.03
N SER A 392 -29.76 -7.33 13.93
CA SER A 392 -30.19 -8.13 15.08
C SER A 392 -29.00 -8.92 15.67
N VAL A 393 -29.14 -9.40 16.91
CA VAL A 393 -28.08 -10.15 17.59
C VAL A 393 -27.68 -11.40 16.79
N ASP A 394 -28.65 -12.13 16.26
CA ASP A 394 -28.39 -13.34 15.47
C ASP A 394 -27.72 -12.99 14.12
N GLN A 395 -28.10 -11.87 13.50
CA GLN A 395 -27.38 -11.37 12.32
C GLN A 395 -25.94 -10.97 12.64
N GLN A 396 -25.67 -10.39 13.82
CA GLN A 396 -24.31 -10.09 14.25
C GLN A 396 -23.49 -11.36 14.39
N ARG A 397 -24.04 -12.37 15.08
CA ARG A 397 -23.39 -13.68 15.26
C ARG A 397 -23.13 -14.38 13.93
N MET A 398 -24.14 -14.50 13.08
CA MET A 398 -24.04 -15.13 11.77
C MET A 398 -23.04 -14.41 10.84
N ASN A 399 -23.09 -13.07 10.77
CA ASN A 399 -22.18 -12.32 9.90
C ASN A 399 -20.72 -12.43 10.37
N VAL A 400 -20.47 -12.46 11.68
CA VAL A 400 -19.12 -12.70 12.23
C VAL A 400 -18.68 -14.15 12.03
N ALA A 401 -19.58 -15.13 12.13
CA ALA A 401 -19.23 -16.52 11.85
C ALA A 401 -18.88 -16.72 10.36
N LYS A 402 -19.50 -15.94 9.47
CA LYS A 402 -19.41 -16.03 8.01
C LYS A 402 -18.73 -14.81 7.38
N LEU A 403 -17.73 -14.20 8.03
CA LEU A 403 -17.06 -12.97 7.54
C LEU A 403 -16.63 -13.07 6.08
N GLN A 404 -15.96 -14.17 5.72
CA GLN A 404 -15.47 -14.42 4.37
C GLN A 404 -16.58 -14.55 3.33
N LEU A 405 -17.78 -15.01 3.71
CA LEU A 405 -18.91 -15.14 2.78
C LEU A 405 -19.71 -13.85 2.66
N THR A 406 -19.83 -13.09 3.75
CA THR A 406 -20.55 -11.81 3.76
C THR A 406 -19.70 -10.66 3.19
N LYS A 407 -18.39 -10.74 3.35
CA LYS A 407 -17.38 -9.78 2.88
C LYS A 407 -16.12 -10.55 2.44
N GLY A 408 -16.02 -10.91 1.15
CA GLY A 408 -14.92 -11.74 0.65
C GLY A 408 -13.49 -11.20 0.81
N PHE A 409 -13.33 -9.93 1.17
CA PHE A 409 -12.02 -9.34 1.52
C PHE A 409 -11.65 -9.54 3.00
N MET A 410 -12.51 -10.14 3.83
CA MET A 410 -12.23 -10.46 5.23
C MET A 410 -11.74 -11.90 5.36
N PRO A 411 -10.78 -12.17 6.25
CA PRO A 411 -10.39 -13.54 6.56
C PRO A 411 -11.51 -14.27 7.33
N PRO A 412 -11.53 -15.61 7.31
CA PRO A 412 -12.40 -16.40 8.17
C PRO A 412 -12.20 -16.07 9.65
N PHE A 413 -13.29 -16.04 10.42
CA PHE A 413 -13.17 -15.88 11.87
C PHE A 413 -12.48 -17.10 12.48
N ALA A 414 -11.46 -16.86 13.29
CA ALA A 414 -10.57 -17.87 13.83
C ALA A 414 -10.66 -17.89 15.36
N GLY A 415 -11.82 -18.19 15.93
CA GLY A 415 -12.03 -18.28 17.39
C GLY A 415 -13.21 -19.18 17.74
N THR A 416 -13.36 -19.54 19.02
CA THR A 416 -14.43 -20.45 19.46
C THR A 416 -15.82 -19.79 19.38
N PRO A 417 -16.92 -20.57 19.45
CA PRO A 417 -18.27 -20.00 19.59
C PRO A 417 -18.42 -19.04 20.77
N ALA A 418 -17.77 -19.35 21.90
CA ALA A 418 -17.79 -18.50 23.09
C ALA A 418 -17.04 -17.17 22.87
N GLU A 419 -15.91 -17.20 22.17
CA GLU A 419 -15.15 -16.00 21.81
C GLU A 419 -15.89 -15.13 20.79
N LEU A 420 -16.57 -15.75 19.83
CA LEU A 420 -17.42 -15.03 18.88
C LEU A 420 -18.57 -14.32 19.60
N GLU A 421 -19.27 -15.02 20.49
CA GLU A 421 -20.32 -14.41 21.29
C GLU A 421 -19.79 -13.27 22.17
N ALA A 422 -18.63 -13.47 22.79
CA ALA A 422 -17.95 -12.44 23.57
C ALA A 422 -17.66 -11.19 22.73
N LEU A 423 -17.19 -11.33 21.49
CA LEU A 423 -16.98 -10.20 20.57
C LEU A 423 -18.30 -9.47 20.26
N VAL A 424 -19.38 -10.21 19.98
CA VAL A 424 -20.70 -9.63 19.70
C VAL A 424 -21.19 -8.83 20.91
N GLN A 425 -21.12 -9.42 22.11
CA GLN A 425 -21.52 -8.74 23.35
C GLN A 425 -20.65 -7.51 23.65
N PHE A 426 -19.34 -7.60 23.41
CA PHE A 426 -18.42 -6.47 23.53
C PHE A 426 -18.80 -5.29 22.64
N VAL A 427 -19.06 -5.54 21.34
CA VAL A 427 -19.45 -4.47 20.41
C VAL A 427 -20.80 -3.86 20.81
N ARG A 428 -21.74 -4.67 21.30
CA ARG A 428 -23.05 -4.18 21.77
C ARG A 428 -22.93 -3.35 23.05
N TRP A 429 -22.08 -3.76 23.98
CA TRP A 429 -21.79 -3.01 25.20
C TRP A 429 -21.12 -1.66 24.89
N GLU A 430 -20.17 -1.64 23.94
CA GLU A 430 -19.57 -0.40 23.41
C GLU A 430 -20.61 0.50 22.73
N ALA A 431 -21.54 -0.07 21.97
CA ALA A 431 -22.63 0.68 21.33
C ALA A 431 -23.67 1.22 22.34
N ALA A 432 -23.78 0.60 23.51
CA ALA A 432 -24.68 0.98 24.59
C ALA A 432 -24.07 1.99 25.58
N ASP A 433 -22.93 2.59 25.25
CA ASP A 433 -22.23 3.59 26.08
C ASP A 433 -21.76 3.04 27.44
N HIS A 434 -21.16 1.84 27.41
CA HIS A 434 -20.43 1.24 28.53
C HIS A 434 -21.20 1.13 29.85
N PRO A 435 -22.41 0.52 29.88
CA PRO A 435 -23.14 0.33 31.13
C PRO A 435 -22.32 -0.49 32.14
N THR A 436 -22.43 -0.14 33.42
CA THR A 436 -21.67 -0.79 34.50
C THR A 436 -22.09 -2.24 34.76
N ALA A 437 -23.28 -2.61 34.31
CA ALA A 437 -23.80 -3.98 34.35
C ALA A 437 -24.14 -4.45 32.94
N TRP A 438 -23.73 -5.67 32.60
CA TRP A 438 -24.05 -6.32 31.34
C TRP A 438 -24.39 -7.79 31.59
N ALA A 439 -25.51 -8.25 31.05
CA ALA A 439 -25.91 -9.64 31.18
C ALA A 439 -25.03 -10.52 30.30
N GLU A 440 -24.46 -11.57 30.88
CA GLU A 440 -23.68 -12.54 30.11
C GLU A 440 -24.60 -13.38 29.21
N SER A 441 -24.16 -13.64 27.98
CA SER A 441 -24.81 -14.58 27.07
C SER A 441 -23.93 -15.81 26.91
N GLY A 442 -24.43 -16.98 27.31
CA GLY A 442 -23.63 -18.20 27.26
C GLY A 442 -24.45 -19.48 27.32
N ASP A 443 -25.71 -19.41 26.89
CA ASP A 443 -26.55 -20.59 26.81
C ASP A 443 -26.05 -21.54 25.70
N ALA A 444 -26.22 -22.84 25.93
CA ALA A 444 -25.71 -23.88 25.03
C ALA A 444 -26.33 -23.83 23.62
N ALA A 445 -27.55 -23.31 23.49
CA ALA A 445 -28.22 -23.19 22.20
C ALA A 445 -27.54 -22.13 21.33
N THR A 446 -27.24 -20.95 21.89
CA THR A 446 -26.48 -19.89 21.22
C THR A 446 -25.12 -20.41 20.73
N PHE A 447 -24.37 -21.14 21.57
CA PHE A 447 -23.07 -21.68 21.15
C PHE A 447 -23.17 -22.77 20.07
N ALA A 448 -24.21 -23.60 20.12
CA ALA A 448 -24.46 -24.61 19.10
C ALA A 448 -24.79 -23.96 17.73
N GLU A 449 -25.62 -22.93 17.73
CA GLU A 449 -25.99 -22.19 16.50
C GLU A 449 -24.79 -21.45 15.89
N ILE A 450 -23.99 -20.77 16.73
CA ILE A 450 -22.74 -20.13 16.27
C ILE A 450 -21.79 -21.18 15.68
N LYS A 451 -21.67 -22.34 16.32
CA LYS A 451 -20.84 -23.44 15.82
C LYS A 451 -21.32 -23.93 14.46
N GLU A 452 -22.63 -24.12 14.28
CA GLU A 452 -23.21 -24.50 12.99
C GLU A 452 -22.81 -23.50 11.89
N TRP A 453 -22.95 -22.19 12.14
CA TRP A 453 -22.53 -21.19 11.16
C TRP A 453 -21.03 -21.18 10.87
N LEU A 454 -20.17 -21.40 11.88
CA LEU A 454 -18.73 -21.52 11.68
C LEU A 454 -18.38 -22.74 10.82
N ASP A 455 -19.02 -23.88 11.10
CA ASP A 455 -18.82 -25.13 10.37
C ASP A 455 -19.32 -25.00 8.92
N GLU A 456 -20.48 -24.37 8.70
CA GLU A 456 -21.00 -24.03 7.36
C GLU A 456 -20.07 -23.09 6.57
N ALA A 457 -19.45 -22.11 7.25
CA ALA A 457 -18.56 -21.16 6.60
C ALA A 457 -17.22 -21.79 6.18
N GLY A 458 -16.81 -22.87 6.87
CA GLY A 458 -15.49 -23.47 6.73
C GLY A 458 -14.35 -22.56 7.22
N THR A 459 -13.13 -23.02 6.97
CA THR A 459 -11.87 -22.36 7.39
C THR A 459 -11.12 -21.70 6.24
N GLU A 460 -11.55 -21.94 5.01
CA GLU A 460 -10.97 -21.36 3.82
C GLU A 460 -11.53 -19.93 3.60
N PRO A 461 -10.75 -19.04 2.97
CA PRO A 461 -11.27 -17.75 2.52
C PRO A 461 -12.40 -17.93 1.50
N ALA A 462 -13.09 -16.83 1.18
CA ALA A 462 -14.20 -16.83 0.24
C ALA A 462 -13.84 -17.61 -1.04
N PRO A 463 -14.64 -18.60 -1.45
CA PRO A 463 -14.35 -19.33 -2.67
C PRO A 463 -14.32 -18.34 -3.83
N ILE A 464 -13.33 -18.51 -4.72
CA ILE A 464 -13.35 -17.84 -6.02
C ILE A 464 -14.71 -18.20 -6.62
N ALA A 465 -15.51 -17.19 -6.96
CA ALA A 465 -16.73 -17.44 -7.69
C ALA A 465 -16.32 -18.08 -9.02
N ARG A 466 -16.27 -19.41 -9.08
CA ARG A 466 -16.33 -20.12 -10.35
C ARG A 466 -17.63 -19.65 -10.94
N ARG A 467 -17.56 -18.73 -11.90
CA ARG A 467 -18.63 -18.55 -12.86
C ARG A 467 -18.75 -19.90 -13.56
N ASP A 468 -19.59 -20.77 -13.02
CA ASP A 468 -20.04 -21.96 -13.70
C ASP A 468 -20.70 -21.48 -15.00
N ARG A 469 -19.92 -21.50 -16.08
CA ARG A 469 -20.45 -21.52 -17.43
C ARG A 469 -20.93 -22.94 -17.72
N SER A 470 -21.95 -23.40 -17.01
CA SER A 470 -22.69 -24.61 -17.38
C SER A 470 -24.02 -24.72 -16.63
N SER A 471 -24.94 -23.81 -16.92
CA SER A 471 -26.38 -24.12 -16.86
C SER A 471 -27.16 -23.26 -17.84
N ASN A 472 -26.74 -23.23 -19.12
CA ASN A 472 -27.73 -23.15 -20.19
C ASN A 472 -28.25 -24.59 -20.39
N GLY A 473 -29.09 -25.02 -19.44
CA GLY A 473 -29.99 -26.14 -19.68
C GLY A 473 -31.09 -25.62 -20.58
N GLY A 474 -31.06 -26.04 -21.84
CA GLY A 474 -32.20 -25.91 -22.73
C GLY A 474 -33.37 -26.74 -22.22
N ALA A 475 -34.55 -26.16 -22.33
CA ALA A 475 -35.86 -26.79 -22.50
C ALA A 475 -36.73 -25.64 -23.04
N GLU A 476 -37.01 -25.65 -24.34
CA GLU A 476 -38.33 -26.03 -24.90
C GLU A 476 -39.49 -25.18 -24.40
#